data_AF-A0A351A209-F1
#
_entry.id   AF-A0A351A209-F1
#
_cell.length_a   1.000
_cell.length_b   1.000
_cell.length_c   1.000
_cell.angle_alpha   90.00
_cell.angle_beta   90.00
_cell.angle_gamma   90.00
#
_symmetry.space_group_name_H-M   'P 1'
#
loop_
_entity.id
_entity.type
_entity.pdbx_description
1 polymer ?
#
loop_
_entity_poly.entity_id
_entity_poly.type
_entity_poly.pdbx_seq_one_letter_code
_entity_poly.pdbx_strand_id
1 'polypeptide(L)' 'AACWADPARAQAMLGWKAERGLAAMCEDAWRWQRMNPLGYRG' A
#
# COMPACT_ATOMS: atom_id res chain seq x y z
N ALA A 1 12.76 12.06 -10.75
CA ALA A 1 11.46 12.72 -10.50
C ALA A 1 10.70 11.87 -9.49
N ALA A 2 10.07 12.48 -8.49
CA ALA A 2 9.17 11.78 -7.58
C ALA A 2 7.80 12.46 -7.70
N CYS A 3 6.76 11.65 -7.90
CA CYS A 3 5.38 12.11 -8.00
C CYS A 3 4.64 11.65 -6.75
N TRP A 4 3.96 12.59 -6.10
CA TRP A 4 3.08 12.30 -4.97
C TRP A 4 1.67 12.73 -5.32
N ALA A 5 0.69 11.92 -4.92
CA ALA A 5 -0.71 12.26 -5.08
C ALA A 5 -1.16 13.19 -3.94
N ASP A 6 -2.04 14.14 -4.25
CA ASP A 6 -2.80 14.86 -3.23
C ASP A 6 -4.08 14.05 -2.89
N PRO A 7 -4.19 13.45 -1.69
CA PRO A 7 -5.33 12.64 -1.31
C PRO A 7 -6.55 13.46 -0.88
N ALA A 8 -6.44 14.80 -0.77
CA ALA A 8 -7.50 15.65 -0.21
C ALA A 8 -8.85 15.49 -0.95
N ARG A 9 -8.82 15.30 -2.28
CA ARG A 9 -10.04 15.09 -3.08
C ARG A 9 -10.75 13.78 -2.73
N ALA A 10 -10.01 12.69 -2.52
CA ALA A 10 -10.59 11.40 -2.16
C ALA A 10 -11.23 11.45 -0.76
N GLN A 11 -10.58 12.15 0.17
CA GLN A 11 -11.14 12.37 1.51
C GLN A 11 -12.43 13.20 1.46
N ALA A 12 -12.44 14.30 0.69
CA ALA A 12 -13.61 15.17 0.60
C ALA A 12 -14.81 14.49 -0.08
N MET A 13 -14.57 13.69 -1.12
CA MET A 13 -15.65 13.09 -1.91
C MET A 13 -16.11 11.72 -1.39
N LEU A 14 -15.19 10.92 -0.87
CA LEU A 14 -15.44 9.53 -0.51
C LEU A 14 -15.31 9.27 1.01
N GLY A 15 -14.89 10.28 1.78
CA GLY A 15 -14.50 10.08 3.19
C GLY A 15 -13.28 9.17 3.35
N TRP A 16 -12.59 8.83 2.26
CA TRP A 16 -11.54 7.83 2.25
C TRP A 16 -10.16 8.45 2.51
N LYS A 17 -9.35 7.78 3.33
CA LYS A 17 -7.97 8.14 3.62
C LYS A 17 -7.12 6.88 3.77
N ALA A 18 -5.86 6.94 3.34
CA ALA A 18 -4.90 5.88 3.62
C ALA A 18 -4.57 5.82 5.12
N GLU A 19 -4.76 4.63 5.72
CA GLU A 19 -4.57 4.42 7.17
C GLU A 19 -3.22 3.77 7.51
N ARG A 20 -2.57 3.12 6.54
CA ARG A 20 -1.29 2.43 6.72
C ARG A 20 -0.13 3.34 6.33
N GLY A 21 0.87 3.42 7.21
CA GLY A 21 2.14 4.08 6.92
C GLY A 21 3.12 3.19 6.16
N LEU A 22 4.25 3.77 5.75
CA LEU A 22 5.27 3.08 4.94
C LEU A 22 5.82 1.82 5.62
N ALA A 23 6.04 1.86 6.95
CA ALA A 23 6.55 0.71 7.69
C ALA A 23 5.61 -0.50 7.61
N ALA A 24 4.31 -0.29 7.76
CA ALA A 24 3.30 -1.34 7.63
C ALA A 24 3.27 -1.90 6.21
N MET A 25 3.38 -1.04 5.19
CA MET A 25 3.47 -1.48 3.80
C MET A 25 4.69 -2.37 3.55
N CYS A 26 5.86 -2.00 4.09
CA CYS A 26 7.08 -2.79 3.97
C CYS A 26 6.97 -4.14 4.71
N GLU A 27 6.38 -4.16 5.91
CA GLU A 27 6.17 -5.40 6.66
C GLU A 27 5.23 -6.35 5.91
N ASP A 28 4.11 -5.84 5.40
CA ASP A 28 3.13 -6.61 4.65
C ASP A 28 3.77 -7.22 3.39
N ALA A 29 4.56 -6.43 2.65
CA ALA A 29 5.29 -6.90 1.47
C ALA A 29 6.29 -8.01 1.82
N TRP A 30 7.08 -7.83 2.88
CA TRP A 30 8.03 -8.85 3.33
C TRP A 30 7.33 -10.13 3.81
N ARG A 31 6.23 -9.99 4.56
CA ARG A 31 5.43 -11.11 5.04
C ARG A 31 4.90 -11.93 3.86
N TRP A 32 4.35 -11.29 2.83
CA TRP A 32 3.88 -11.96 1.63
C TRP A 32 5.01 -12.69 0.90
N GLN A 33 6.14 -12.00 0.65
CA GLN A 33 7.27 -12.57 -0.09
C GLN A 33 7.87 -13.79 0.64
N ARG A 34 7.96 -13.72 1.97
CA ARG A 34 8.45 -14.82 2.81
C ARG A 34 7.53 -16.05 2.74
N MET A 35 6.21 -15.84 2.70
CA MET A 35 5.24 -16.95 2.66
C MET A 35 5.03 -17.49 1.25
N ASN A 36 5.24 -16.67 0.22
CA ASN A 36 5.06 -17.01 -1.18
C ASN A 36 6.34 -16.70 -1.97
N PRO A 37 7.46 -17.42 -1.71
CA PRO A 37 8.74 -17.11 -2.33
C PRO A 37 8.72 -17.26 -3.85
N LEU A 38 7.83 -18.10 -4.39
CA LEU A 38 7.62 -18.30 -5.83
C LEU A 38 6.36 -17.59 -6.35
N GLY A 39 5.73 -16.74 -5.53
CA GLY A 39 4.46 -16.08 -5.87
C GLY A 39 3.28 -17.04 -5.96
N TYR A 40 2.24 -16.61 -6.68
CA TYR A 40 1.09 -17.47 -6.98
C TYR A 40 1.49 -18.52 -8.02
N ARG A 41 1.10 -19.79 -7.80
CA ARG A 41 1.21 -20.83 -8.83
C ARG A 41 0.12 -20.57 -9.86
N GLY A 42 0.52 -20.20 -11.07
CA GLY A 42 -0.36 -20.01 -12.23
C GLY A 42 -0.86 -21.33 -12.80
#